data_AF-A0A810Q9T6-F1
#
_entry.id   AF-A0A810Q9T6-F1
#
_cell.length_a   1.000
_cell.length_b   1.000
_cell.length_c   1.000
_cell.angle_alpha   90.00
_cell.angle_beta   90.00
_cell.angle_gamma   90.00
#
_symmetry.space_group_name_H-M   'P 1'
#
loop_
_entity.id
_entity.type
_entity.pdbx_description
1 polymer ?
#
loop_
_entity_poly.entity_id
_entity_poly.type
_entity_poly.pdbx_seq_one_letter_code
_entity_poly.pdbx_strand_id
1 'polypeptide(L)'
;MKVMNREAAWAEVNKIFPTDYEKNGEASNRAGYPVYRSTAGDINAWISDMGDRLEVNLPDGKSVNIWIEESEEEQKNEQSAMPHYGEMLSKQIRDTADTGKLTAFEKFVLDRGWLFSTEESLKAGYDRVWKSSHGIMITQEEFLAEANLRRKHANAAETYNALAAMVAEKKLEPSGVLGYAVFGWCLDRPDAVEAYQTDRTRWSVNNCETEITTAEAVLEVNREWGFEAGRIVVQGVAYYESTDWNWIRFDCAGMSWLMCNGSLYQVWH
;
A
#
# COMPACT_ATOMS: atom_id res chain seq x y z
N MET A 1 13.56 28.41 9.09
CA MET A 1 12.57 28.60 10.17
C MET A 1 11.54 27.49 10.12
N LYS A 2 10.74 27.33 11.17
CA LYS A 2 9.69 26.31 11.27
C LYS A 2 8.35 27.01 11.43
N VAL A 3 7.31 26.51 10.75
CA VAL A 3 5.95 27.05 10.78
C VAL A 3 4.95 25.91 10.85
N MET A 4 3.75 26.21 11.34
CA MET A 4 2.76 25.20 11.70
C MET A 4 2.11 24.51 10.49
N ASN A 5 1.91 25.23 9.39
CA ASN A 5 1.17 24.70 8.24
C ASN A 5 1.56 25.42 6.94
N ARG A 6 1.01 24.94 5.83
CA ARG A 6 1.30 25.44 4.48
C ARG A 6 0.92 26.91 4.30
N GLU A 7 -0.21 27.36 4.85
CA GLU A 7 -0.64 28.76 4.77
C GLU A 7 0.35 29.68 5.49
N ALA A 8 0.77 29.30 6.70
CA ALA A 8 1.80 30.03 7.44
C ALA A 8 3.14 30.05 6.70
N ALA A 9 3.52 28.95 6.03
CA ALA A 9 4.72 28.91 5.21
C ALA A 9 4.68 29.92 4.07
N TRP A 10 3.58 29.96 3.32
CA TRP A 10 3.40 30.93 2.24
C TRP A 10 3.30 32.37 2.76
N ALA A 11 2.75 32.59 3.95
CA ALA A 11 2.77 33.90 4.60
C ALA A 11 4.21 34.35 4.95
N GLU A 12 5.08 33.45 5.41
CA GLU A 12 6.50 33.74 5.63
C GLU A 12 7.25 33.94 4.30
N VAL A 13 6.95 33.17 3.26
CA VAL A 13 7.48 33.42 1.90
C VAL A 13 7.17 34.85 1.47
N ASN A 14 5.93 35.31 1.63
CA ASN A 14 5.51 36.66 1.23
C ASN A 14 6.20 37.79 2.01
N LYS A 15 6.76 37.50 3.20
CA LYS A 15 7.57 38.48 3.96
C LYS A 15 9.01 38.56 3.47
N ILE A 16 9.54 37.45 2.94
CA ILE A 16 10.96 37.28 2.60
C ILE A 16 11.21 37.47 1.10
N PHE A 17 10.29 37.01 0.28
CA PHE A 17 10.42 37.03 -1.17
C PHE A 17 10.33 38.48 -1.68
N PRO A 18 11.25 38.93 -2.56
CA PRO A 18 11.42 40.34 -2.87
C PRO A 18 10.32 40.93 -3.78
N THR A 19 9.49 40.10 -4.41
CA THR A 19 8.57 40.48 -5.48
C THR A 19 7.31 39.62 -5.47
N ASP A 20 6.37 39.90 -6.37
CA ASP A 20 5.37 38.91 -6.75
C ASP A 20 6.04 37.73 -7.48
N TYR A 21 5.34 36.59 -7.51
CA TYR A 21 5.83 35.36 -8.13
C TYR A 21 4.69 34.57 -8.77
N GLU A 22 5.03 33.78 -9.78
CA GLU A 22 4.10 32.89 -10.47
C GLU A 22 4.70 31.49 -10.64
N LYS A 23 3.83 30.48 -10.75
CA LYS A 23 4.25 29.10 -10.96
C LYS A 23 4.87 28.97 -12.36
N ASN A 24 6.13 28.51 -12.41
CA ASN A 24 6.82 28.25 -13.66
C ASN A 24 6.67 26.76 -14.03
N GLY A 25 5.83 26.47 -15.03
CA GLY A 25 5.51 25.10 -15.44
C GLY A 25 6.73 24.30 -15.92
N GLU A 26 7.60 24.90 -16.72
CA GLU A 26 8.81 24.23 -17.24
C GLU A 26 9.80 23.86 -16.14
N ALA A 27 10.05 24.79 -15.20
CA ALA A 27 10.92 24.54 -14.06
C ALA A 27 10.31 23.48 -13.13
N SER A 28 8.99 23.54 -12.92
CA SER A 28 8.28 22.55 -12.11
C SER A 28 8.40 21.14 -12.70
N ASN A 29 8.18 20.99 -14.00
CA ASN A 29 8.28 19.71 -14.70
C ASN A 29 9.69 19.12 -14.66
N ARG A 30 10.72 19.98 -14.80
CA ARG A 30 12.12 19.55 -14.76
C ARG A 30 12.57 19.12 -13.36
N ALA A 31 12.06 19.78 -12.34
CA ALA A 31 12.44 19.57 -10.96
C ALA A 31 11.67 18.40 -10.30
N GLY A 32 10.47 18.08 -10.80
CA GLY A 32 9.58 17.08 -10.20
C GLY A 32 8.75 17.61 -9.02
N TYR A 33 8.80 18.93 -8.77
CA TYR A 33 8.06 19.62 -7.71
C TYR A 33 7.68 21.05 -8.16
N PRO A 34 6.65 21.70 -7.58
CA PRO A 34 6.27 23.05 -7.97
C PRO A 34 7.40 24.07 -7.74
N VAL A 35 7.70 24.85 -8.77
CA VAL A 35 8.67 25.95 -8.71
C VAL A 35 7.96 27.25 -9.09
N TYR A 36 8.12 28.28 -8.26
CA TYR A 36 7.57 29.61 -8.47
C TYR A 36 8.71 30.60 -8.70
N ARG A 37 8.62 31.46 -9.71
CA ARG A 37 9.67 32.43 -10.05
C ARG A 37 9.15 33.86 -9.88
N SER A 38 10.07 34.77 -9.56
CA SER A 38 9.80 36.21 -9.59
C SER A 38 9.16 36.63 -10.92
N THR A 39 8.13 37.48 -10.85
CA THR A 39 7.53 38.12 -12.02
C THR A 39 8.30 39.36 -12.47
N ALA A 40 9.23 39.87 -11.66
CA ALA A 40 10.15 40.94 -12.05
C ALA A 40 11.30 40.38 -12.89
N GLY A 41 11.45 40.89 -14.11
CA GLY A 41 12.36 40.34 -15.13
C GLY A 41 13.85 40.48 -14.84
N ASP A 42 14.25 41.31 -13.88
CA ASP A 42 15.62 41.56 -13.44
C ASP A 42 15.97 40.85 -12.11
N ILE A 43 15.01 40.17 -11.50
CA ILE A 43 15.18 39.51 -10.19
C ILE A 43 15.25 38.00 -10.37
N ASN A 44 16.45 37.43 -10.18
CA ASN A 44 16.66 35.99 -10.19
C ASN A 44 16.39 35.37 -8.81
N ALA A 45 15.11 35.29 -8.44
CA ALA A 45 14.63 34.63 -7.23
C ALA A 45 13.58 33.57 -7.57
N TRP A 46 13.53 32.48 -6.78
CA TRP A 46 12.52 31.44 -6.95
C TRP A 46 12.22 30.70 -5.63
N ILE A 47 11.04 30.10 -5.56
CA ILE A 47 10.59 29.24 -4.46
C ILE A 47 10.47 27.81 -4.98
N SER A 48 11.09 26.87 -4.27
CA SER A 48 10.93 25.43 -4.50
C SER A 48 10.00 24.85 -3.43
N ASP A 49 8.91 24.26 -3.85
CA ASP A 49 7.91 23.67 -2.97
C ASP A 49 8.14 22.16 -2.85
N MET A 50 8.86 21.75 -1.81
CA MET A 50 9.32 20.37 -1.63
C MET A 50 8.30 19.49 -0.87
N GLY A 51 7.10 20.01 -0.59
CA GLY A 51 6.08 19.33 0.21
C GLY A 51 6.23 19.61 1.70
N ASP A 52 7.31 19.15 2.31
CA ASP A 52 7.62 19.30 3.76
C ASP A 52 8.28 20.65 4.11
N ARG A 53 8.72 21.40 3.10
CA ARG A 53 9.29 22.74 3.25
C ARG A 53 9.15 23.57 1.98
N LEU A 54 9.22 24.88 2.15
CA LEU A 54 9.44 25.85 1.08
C LEU A 54 10.90 26.33 1.14
N GLU A 55 11.64 26.14 0.06
CA GLU A 55 13.00 26.68 -0.10
C GLU A 55 12.95 27.97 -0.92
N VAL A 56 13.19 29.10 -0.26
CA VAL A 56 13.20 30.43 -0.86
C VAL A 56 14.61 30.80 -1.28
N ASN A 57 14.84 30.94 -2.58
CA ASN A 57 16.12 31.33 -3.16
C ASN A 57 16.10 32.81 -3.54
N LEU A 58 17.04 33.58 -2.97
CA LEU A 58 17.10 35.03 -3.10
C LEU A 58 18.13 35.47 -4.17
N PRO A 59 18.01 36.69 -4.71
CA PRO A 59 18.89 37.19 -5.77
C PRO A 59 20.37 37.30 -5.37
N ASP A 60 20.65 37.41 -4.07
CA ASP A 60 22.00 37.46 -3.51
C ASP A 60 22.66 36.08 -3.39
N GLY A 61 21.99 35.03 -3.87
CA GLY A 61 22.47 33.65 -3.87
C GLY A 61 22.25 32.92 -2.54
N LYS A 62 21.60 33.55 -1.55
CA LYS A 62 21.23 32.87 -0.31
C LYS A 62 19.93 32.10 -0.47
N SER A 63 19.78 31.03 0.31
CA SER A 63 18.52 30.31 0.44
C SER A 63 18.02 30.29 1.89
N VAL A 64 16.70 30.36 2.04
CA VAL A 64 16.00 30.26 3.32
C VAL A 64 15.03 29.09 3.26
N ASN A 65 15.21 28.13 4.17
CA ASN A 65 14.29 27.01 4.31
C ASN A 65 13.19 27.35 5.34
N ILE A 66 11.93 27.19 4.93
CA ILE A 66 10.74 27.31 5.78
C ILE A 66 10.17 25.89 5.90
N TRP A 67 10.49 25.22 7.00
CA TRP A 67 10.02 23.87 7.31
C TRP A 67 8.58 23.93 7.78
N ILE A 68 7.73 23.11 7.16
CA ILE A 68 6.34 22.93 7.55
C ILE A 68 6.33 21.79 8.57
N GLU A 69 6.30 22.16 9.84
CA GLU A 69 6.18 21.22 10.94
C GLU A 69 4.77 21.35 11.47
N GLU A 70 3.87 20.60 10.86
CA GLU A 70 2.54 20.35 11.41
C GLU A 70 2.73 19.80 12.81
N SER A 71 2.17 20.49 13.82
CA SER A 71 2.16 19.91 15.15
C SER A 71 1.41 18.59 15.09
N GLU A 72 1.84 17.61 15.88
CA GLU A 72 1.11 16.35 16.09
C GLU A 72 -0.36 16.59 16.52
N GLU A 73 -0.71 17.82 16.91
CA GLU A 73 -2.05 18.28 17.25
C GLU A 73 -2.88 18.75 16.03
N GLU A 74 -2.27 19.27 14.97
CA GLU A 74 -2.97 19.66 13.73
C GLU A 74 -3.18 18.48 12.78
N GLN A 75 -2.24 17.51 12.74
CA GLN A 75 -2.49 16.19 12.12
C GLN A 75 -3.60 15.41 12.85
N LYS A 76 -3.81 15.68 14.15
CA LYS A 76 -4.96 15.16 14.92
C LYS A 76 -6.27 15.92 14.69
N ASN A 77 -6.26 17.12 14.11
CA ASN A 77 -7.45 17.99 14.07
C ASN A 77 -8.25 17.96 12.76
N GLU A 78 -7.80 17.33 11.68
CA GLU A 78 -8.73 16.78 10.67
C GLU A 78 -9.41 15.48 11.16
N GLN A 79 -8.93 14.95 12.29
CA GLN A 79 -9.43 13.76 12.99
C GLN A 79 -9.99 14.13 14.38
N SER A 80 -10.72 15.25 14.44
CA SER A 80 -11.29 15.79 15.68
C SER A 80 -12.32 14.83 16.31
N ALA A 81 -11.92 14.22 17.43
CA ALA A 81 -12.69 14.07 18.68
C ALA A 81 -14.10 13.44 18.65
N MET A 82 -14.42 12.59 17.67
CA MET A 82 -15.44 11.56 17.80
C MET A 82 -14.80 10.19 17.58
N PRO A 83 -15.11 9.17 18.40
CA PRO A 83 -14.59 7.83 18.15
C PRO A 83 -15.07 7.39 16.75
N HIS A 84 -14.19 6.74 15.98
CA HIS A 84 -14.52 6.17 14.68
C HIS A 84 -15.87 5.44 14.79
N TYR A 85 -16.84 5.69 13.88
CA TYR A 85 -18.18 5.12 14.00
C TYR A 85 -18.14 3.60 14.28
N GLY A 86 -17.28 2.88 13.56
CA GLY A 86 -17.13 1.44 13.79
C GLY A 86 -16.46 1.07 15.11
N GLU A 87 -15.65 1.93 15.71
CA GLU A 87 -15.11 1.74 17.07
C GLU A 87 -16.22 1.90 18.13
N MET A 88 -17.07 2.93 17.99
CA MET A 88 -18.25 3.09 18.86
C MET A 88 -19.17 1.88 18.78
N LEU A 89 -19.46 1.43 17.56
CA LEU A 89 -20.32 0.27 17.32
C LEU A 89 -19.66 -1.02 17.84
N SER A 90 -18.35 -1.18 17.69
CA SER A 90 -17.59 -2.31 18.26
C SER A 90 -17.75 -2.37 19.77
N LYS A 91 -17.63 -1.23 20.46
CA LYS A 91 -17.82 -1.16 21.90
C LYS A 91 -19.24 -1.56 22.30
N GLN A 92 -20.24 -1.01 21.63
CA GLN A 92 -21.64 -1.36 21.87
C GLN A 92 -21.89 -2.87 21.70
N ILE A 93 -21.37 -3.49 20.63
CA ILE A 93 -21.50 -4.93 20.40
C ILE A 93 -20.83 -5.72 21.53
N ARG A 94 -19.62 -5.34 21.99
CA ARG A 94 -18.95 -6.02 23.11
C ARG A 94 -19.74 -5.94 24.41
N ASP A 95 -20.45 -4.83 24.64
CA ASP A 95 -21.24 -4.61 25.85
C ASP A 95 -22.58 -5.34 25.83
N THR A 96 -23.20 -5.55 24.66
CA THR A 96 -24.60 -6.04 24.58
C THR A 96 -24.77 -7.40 23.89
N ALA A 97 -23.81 -7.86 23.09
CA ALA A 97 -24.00 -9.05 22.26
C ALA A 97 -23.65 -10.35 23.00
N ASP A 98 -24.41 -11.41 22.68
CA ASP A 98 -24.06 -12.79 23.03
C ASP A 98 -22.94 -13.25 22.10
N THR A 99 -21.72 -13.40 22.63
CA THR A 99 -20.53 -13.78 21.86
C THR A 99 -20.67 -15.12 21.13
N GLY A 100 -21.58 -15.99 21.59
CA GLY A 100 -21.90 -17.25 20.93
C GLY A 100 -22.81 -17.13 19.70
N LYS A 101 -23.41 -15.95 19.43
CA LYS A 101 -24.45 -15.75 18.40
C LYS A 101 -24.24 -14.53 17.51
N LEU A 102 -23.00 -14.05 17.42
CA LEU A 102 -22.67 -12.89 16.57
C LEU A 102 -23.00 -13.16 15.10
N THR A 103 -23.70 -12.20 14.50
CA THR A 103 -23.93 -12.12 13.05
C THR A 103 -22.62 -11.87 12.29
N ALA A 104 -22.62 -12.13 10.97
CA ALA A 104 -21.47 -11.84 10.12
C ALA A 104 -21.09 -10.34 10.15
N PHE A 105 -22.10 -9.46 10.21
CA PHE A 105 -21.88 -8.02 10.33
C PHE A 105 -21.24 -7.65 11.67
N GLU A 106 -21.74 -8.17 12.79
CA GLU A 106 -21.15 -7.89 14.10
C GLU A 106 -19.70 -8.39 14.20
N LYS A 107 -19.40 -9.58 13.65
CA LYS A 107 -18.02 -10.07 13.56
C LYS A 107 -17.14 -9.12 12.75
N PHE A 108 -17.61 -8.70 11.58
CA PHE A 108 -16.90 -7.73 10.76
C PHE A 108 -16.64 -6.41 11.51
N VAL A 109 -17.63 -5.89 12.23
CA VAL A 109 -17.46 -4.68 13.03
C VAL A 109 -16.43 -4.90 14.14
N LEU A 110 -16.47 -6.02 14.86
CA LEU A 110 -15.52 -6.31 15.93
C LEU A 110 -14.07 -6.46 15.43
N ASP A 111 -13.89 -7.06 14.25
CA ASP A 111 -12.56 -7.32 13.67
C ASP A 111 -11.97 -6.06 12.99
N ARG A 112 -12.83 -5.27 12.32
CA ARG A 112 -12.41 -4.24 11.36
C ARG A 112 -13.13 -2.90 11.48
N GLY A 113 -14.13 -2.77 12.33
CA GLY A 113 -14.94 -1.56 12.47
C GLY A 113 -14.11 -0.31 12.76
N TRP A 114 -13.01 -0.45 13.50
CA TRP A 114 -12.06 0.62 13.79
C TRP A 114 -11.42 1.26 12.53
N LEU A 115 -11.45 0.60 11.37
CA LEU A 115 -10.96 1.16 10.11
C LEU A 115 -11.93 2.20 9.49
N PHE A 116 -13.17 2.28 9.97
CA PHE A 116 -14.24 3.03 9.31
C PHE A 116 -14.80 4.14 10.21
N SER A 117 -14.64 5.38 9.76
CA SER A 117 -15.02 6.58 10.52
C SER A 117 -16.50 6.89 10.44
N THR A 118 -17.18 6.43 9.39
CA THR A 118 -18.61 6.70 9.12
C THR A 118 -19.40 5.40 8.97
N GLU A 119 -20.72 5.49 9.13
CA GLU A 119 -21.64 4.36 8.91
C GLU A 119 -21.60 3.89 7.45
N GLU A 120 -21.54 4.82 6.51
CA GLU A 120 -21.52 4.54 5.07
C GLU A 120 -20.25 3.80 4.68
N SER A 121 -19.08 4.25 5.16
CA SER A 121 -17.80 3.60 4.87
C SER A 121 -17.73 2.20 5.50
N LEU A 122 -18.28 2.04 6.71
CA LEU A 122 -18.38 0.75 7.38
C LEU A 122 -19.28 -0.24 6.62
N LYS A 123 -20.45 0.21 6.18
CA LYS A 123 -21.36 -0.60 5.34
C LYS A 123 -20.70 -0.99 4.02
N ALA A 124 -20.04 -0.05 3.35
CA ALA A 124 -19.31 -0.34 2.12
C ALA A 124 -18.18 -1.36 2.35
N GLY A 125 -17.46 -1.28 3.48
CA GLY A 125 -16.47 -2.28 3.89
C GLY A 125 -17.09 -3.66 4.10
N TYR A 126 -18.23 -3.73 4.76
CA TYR A 126 -18.95 -4.98 4.93
C TYR A 126 -19.46 -5.56 3.60
N ASP A 127 -19.98 -4.72 2.70
CA ASP A 127 -20.46 -5.13 1.39
C ASP A 127 -19.35 -5.76 0.54
N ARG A 128 -18.12 -5.25 0.63
CA ARG A 128 -16.95 -5.86 -0.02
C ARG A 128 -16.64 -7.25 0.52
N VAL A 129 -16.64 -7.43 1.84
CA VAL A 129 -16.46 -8.75 2.48
C VAL A 129 -17.59 -9.70 2.12
N TRP A 130 -18.83 -9.20 2.10
CA TRP A 130 -20.00 -9.98 1.69
C TRP A 130 -19.84 -10.46 0.25
N LYS A 131 -19.50 -9.57 -0.70
CA LYS A 131 -19.25 -9.93 -2.11
C LYS A 131 -18.20 -11.03 -2.24
N SER A 132 -17.04 -10.84 -1.60
CA SER A 132 -15.96 -11.83 -1.60
C SER A 132 -16.43 -13.19 -1.06
N SER A 133 -17.14 -13.23 0.07
CA SER A 133 -17.67 -14.48 0.64
C SER A 133 -18.73 -15.18 -0.24
N HIS A 134 -19.34 -14.46 -1.18
CA HIS A 134 -20.34 -14.99 -2.12
C HIS A 134 -19.76 -15.24 -3.53
N GLY A 135 -18.42 -15.23 -3.67
CA GLY A 135 -17.75 -15.48 -4.95
C GLY A 135 -17.94 -14.36 -5.98
N ILE A 136 -18.30 -13.16 -5.52
CA ILE A 136 -18.47 -11.97 -6.37
C ILE A 136 -17.17 -11.18 -6.32
N MET A 137 -16.58 -10.94 -7.50
CA MET A 137 -15.40 -10.09 -7.62
C MET A 137 -15.77 -8.65 -7.28
N ILE A 138 -14.99 -8.03 -6.38
CA ILE A 138 -15.09 -6.60 -6.09
C ILE A 138 -14.59 -5.77 -7.29
N THR A 139 -15.10 -4.55 -7.44
CA THR A 139 -14.62 -3.65 -8.51
C THR A 139 -13.25 -3.06 -8.17
N GLN A 140 -12.59 -2.43 -9.16
CA GLN A 140 -11.32 -1.73 -8.92
C GLN A 140 -11.49 -0.58 -7.91
N GLU A 141 -12.59 0.17 -7.99
CA GLU A 141 -12.89 1.24 -7.03
C GLU A 141 -13.02 0.68 -5.61
N GLU A 142 -13.72 -0.43 -5.46
CA GLU A 142 -13.86 -1.13 -4.17
C GLU A 142 -12.52 -1.66 -3.65
N PHE A 143 -11.69 -2.22 -4.53
CA PHE A 143 -10.35 -2.68 -4.20
C PHE A 143 -9.47 -1.52 -3.72
N LEU A 144 -9.47 -0.39 -4.43
CA LEU A 144 -8.69 0.79 -4.07
C LEU A 144 -9.19 1.42 -2.76
N ALA A 145 -10.50 1.47 -2.54
CA ALA A 145 -11.08 1.95 -1.29
C ALA A 145 -10.63 1.07 -0.10
N GLU A 146 -10.57 -0.24 -0.30
CA GLU A 146 -10.11 -1.19 0.73
C GLU A 146 -8.59 -1.10 0.97
N ALA A 147 -7.80 -1.12 -0.10
CA ALA A 147 -6.34 -1.09 -0.05
C ALA A 147 -5.81 0.17 0.64
N ASN A 148 -6.50 1.31 0.44
CA ASN A 148 -6.06 2.60 0.96
C ASN A 148 -6.57 2.92 2.37
N LEU A 149 -7.26 2.00 3.06
CA LEU A 149 -7.80 2.23 4.41
C LEU A 149 -6.70 2.58 5.45
N ARG A 150 -5.48 2.06 5.26
CA ARG A 150 -4.36 2.24 6.21
C ARG A 150 -3.28 3.16 5.70
N ARG A 151 -2.95 3.06 4.41
CA ARG A 151 -1.95 3.87 3.73
C ARG A 151 -2.24 3.92 2.25
N LYS A 152 -1.81 4.97 1.58
CA LYS A 152 -1.94 5.07 0.12
C LYS A 152 -0.91 4.18 -0.56
N HIS A 153 -1.36 3.41 -1.55
CA HIS A 153 -0.52 2.57 -2.40
C HIS A 153 -0.44 3.16 -3.80
N ALA A 154 0.77 3.20 -4.36
CA ALA A 154 1.01 3.84 -5.65
C ALA A 154 0.52 2.95 -6.80
N ASN A 155 0.71 1.63 -6.69
CA ASN A 155 0.47 0.68 -7.78
C ASN A 155 -0.70 -0.28 -7.52
N ALA A 156 -1.61 0.07 -6.60
CA ALA A 156 -2.72 -0.82 -6.23
C ALA A 156 -3.70 -1.04 -7.39
N ALA A 157 -3.85 -0.07 -8.30
CA ALA A 157 -4.70 -0.20 -9.47
C ALA A 157 -4.14 -1.22 -10.48
N GLU A 158 -2.84 -1.18 -10.71
CA GLU A 158 -2.08 -2.11 -11.53
C GLU A 158 -2.12 -3.52 -10.93
N THR A 159 -1.97 -3.63 -9.61
CA THR A 159 -2.10 -4.90 -8.89
C THR A 159 -3.49 -5.49 -9.05
N TYR A 160 -4.54 -4.68 -8.92
CA TYR A 160 -5.91 -5.12 -9.21
C TYR A 160 -6.05 -5.66 -10.65
N ASN A 161 -5.47 -4.97 -11.64
CA ASN A 161 -5.55 -5.41 -13.04
C ASN A 161 -4.85 -6.77 -13.25
N ALA A 162 -3.69 -6.98 -12.61
CA ALA A 162 -2.99 -8.27 -12.65
C ALA A 162 -3.86 -9.38 -12.02
N LEU A 163 -4.46 -9.13 -10.86
CA LEU A 163 -5.36 -10.09 -10.20
C LEU A 163 -6.62 -10.36 -11.03
N ALA A 164 -7.19 -9.35 -11.67
CA ALA A 164 -8.35 -9.49 -12.55
C ALA A 164 -8.03 -10.38 -13.77
N ALA A 165 -6.82 -10.26 -14.33
CA ALA A 165 -6.35 -11.17 -15.36
C ALA A 165 -6.24 -12.61 -14.85
N MET A 166 -5.70 -12.82 -13.64
CA MET A 166 -5.63 -14.15 -13.00
C MET A 166 -7.03 -14.76 -12.78
N VAL A 167 -8.03 -13.95 -12.43
CA VAL A 167 -9.43 -14.39 -12.32
C VAL A 167 -9.99 -14.79 -13.68
N ALA A 168 -9.77 -13.98 -14.71
CA ALA A 168 -10.21 -14.29 -16.08
C ALA A 168 -9.60 -15.60 -16.61
N GLU A 169 -8.34 -15.88 -16.24
CA GLU A 169 -7.62 -17.11 -16.55
C GLU A 169 -7.98 -18.29 -15.63
N LYS A 170 -8.85 -18.09 -14.63
CA LYS A 170 -9.26 -19.09 -13.61
C LYS A 170 -8.09 -19.60 -12.75
N LYS A 171 -7.07 -18.77 -12.58
CA LYS A 171 -5.92 -19.01 -11.69
C LYS A 171 -6.19 -18.49 -10.28
N LEU A 172 -7.07 -17.50 -10.16
CA LEU A 172 -7.52 -16.92 -8.90
C LEU A 172 -9.05 -16.96 -8.85
N GLU A 173 -9.60 -17.35 -7.71
CA GLU A 173 -11.04 -17.22 -7.50
C GLU A 173 -11.43 -15.74 -7.31
N PRO A 174 -12.59 -15.30 -7.82
CA PRO A 174 -13.10 -13.93 -7.60
C PRO A 174 -13.06 -13.47 -6.14
N SER A 175 -13.35 -14.38 -5.21
CA SER A 175 -13.33 -14.13 -3.77
C SER A 175 -11.94 -13.77 -3.24
N GLY A 176 -10.88 -14.26 -3.88
CA GLY A 176 -9.49 -14.06 -3.44
C GLY A 176 -8.96 -12.65 -3.64
N VAL A 177 -9.54 -11.88 -4.58
CA VAL A 177 -9.07 -10.52 -4.92
C VAL A 177 -9.12 -9.57 -3.73
N LEU A 178 -10.16 -9.66 -2.89
CA LEU A 178 -10.28 -8.81 -1.70
C LEU A 178 -9.12 -9.03 -0.72
N GLY A 179 -8.60 -10.25 -0.59
CA GLY A 179 -7.50 -10.57 0.33
C GLY A 179 -6.27 -9.70 0.09
N TYR A 180 -5.92 -9.46 -1.18
CA TYR A 180 -4.77 -8.63 -1.55
C TYR A 180 -4.90 -7.19 -1.05
N ALA A 181 -6.09 -6.58 -1.17
CA ALA A 181 -6.34 -5.24 -0.63
C ALA A 181 -6.34 -5.23 0.90
N VAL A 182 -6.90 -6.27 1.53
CA VAL A 182 -7.02 -6.36 2.99
C VAL A 182 -5.68 -6.51 3.68
N PHE A 183 -4.83 -7.38 3.14
CA PHE A 183 -3.54 -7.74 3.74
C PHE A 183 -2.36 -6.97 3.16
N GLY A 184 -2.60 -6.17 2.12
CA GLY A 184 -1.56 -5.34 1.51
C GLY A 184 -0.60 -6.11 0.61
N TRP A 185 -1.01 -7.28 0.10
CA TRP A 185 -0.14 -8.15 -0.69
C TRP A 185 0.11 -7.59 -2.08
N CYS A 186 1.39 -7.51 -2.46
CA CYS A 186 1.85 -7.13 -3.80
C CYS A 186 1.34 -5.75 -4.28
N LEU A 187 0.78 -4.91 -3.40
CA LEU A 187 0.05 -3.70 -3.79
C LEU A 187 0.93 -2.66 -4.47
N ASP A 188 2.23 -2.64 -4.15
CA ASP A 188 3.20 -1.74 -4.78
C ASP A 188 4.14 -2.47 -5.77
N ARG A 189 4.00 -3.79 -5.90
CA ARG A 189 4.79 -4.67 -6.78
C ARG A 189 3.86 -5.53 -7.66
N PRO A 190 3.14 -4.94 -8.64
CA PRO A 190 2.22 -5.70 -9.49
C PRO A 190 2.93 -6.79 -10.31
N ASP A 191 4.23 -6.63 -10.58
CA ASP A 191 5.10 -7.62 -11.21
C ASP A 191 5.37 -8.84 -10.32
N ALA A 192 5.21 -8.73 -9.01
CA ALA A 192 5.30 -9.87 -8.09
C ALA A 192 4.05 -10.77 -8.14
N VAL A 193 2.96 -10.33 -8.78
CA VAL A 193 1.74 -11.13 -8.94
C VAL A 193 1.95 -12.19 -10.01
N GLU A 194 2.49 -13.33 -9.57
CA GLU A 194 2.70 -14.51 -10.40
C GLU A 194 1.79 -15.66 -9.95
N ALA A 195 1.57 -16.62 -10.84
CA ALA A 195 0.79 -17.80 -10.55
C ALA A 195 1.44 -19.07 -11.10
N TYR A 196 1.43 -20.14 -10.30
CA TYR A 196 1.87 -21.47 -10.72
C TYR A 196 0.80 -22.50 -10.44
N GLN A 197 0.72 -23.49 -11.32
CA GLN A 197 -0.15 -24.64 -11.13
C GLN A 197 0.47 -25.57 -10.08
N THR A 198 -0.18 -25.68 -8.92
CA THR A 198 0.31 -26.45 -7.77
C THR A 198 -0.34 -27.83 -7.65
N ASP A 199 -1.44 -28.06 -8.37
CA ASP A 199 -1.98 -29.39 -8.65
C ASP A 199 -2.71 -29.45 -10.00
N ARG A 200 -3.28 -30.60 -10.37
CA ARG A 200 -3.97 -30.79 -11.68
C ARG A 200 -5.10 -29.80 -11.96
N THR A 201 -5.64 -29.14 -10.95
CA THR A 201 -6.83 -28.27 -11.02
C THR A 201 -6.67 -26.95 -10.28
N ARG A 202 -5.63 -26.79 -9.45
CA ARG A 202 -5.42 -25.64 -8.59
C ARG A 202 -4.19 -24.86 -9.00
N TRP A 203 -4.35 -23.55 -8.84
CA TRP A 203 -3.30 -22.57 -8.99
C TRP A 203 -3.06 -21.91 -7.64
N SER A 204 -1.81 -21.55 -7.42
CA SER A 204 -1.43 -20.65 -6.34
C SER A 204 -0.99 -19.34 -6.97
N VAL A 205 -1.32 -18.22 -6.33
CA VAL A 205 -0.94 -16.87 -6.75
C VAL A 205 -0.16 -16.23 -5.61
N ASN A 206 0.94 -15.55 -5.95
CA ASN A 206 1.82 -14.95 -4.95
C ASN A 206 1.07 -13.95 -4.09
N ASN A 207 1.31 -13.98 -2.78
CA ASN A 207 0.76 -13.08 -1.77
C ASN A 207 1.84 -12.46 -0.87
N CYS A 208 3.11 -12.56 -1.25
CA CYS A 208 4.24 -11.99 -0.51
C CYS A 208 5.09 -11.13 -1.46
N GLU A 209 5.40 -9.90 -1.05
CA GLU A 209 6.23 -8.96 -1.83
C GLU A 209 7.59 -8.66 -1.19
N THR A 210 7.87 -9.24 -0.03
CA THR A 210 9.16 -9.04 0.68
C THR A 210 10.26 -9.84 0.01
N GLU A 211 11.03 -9.18 -0.84
CA GLU A 211 12.14 -9.80 -1.57
C GLU A 211 13.25 -10.27 -0.62
N ILE A 212 13.78 -11.46 -0.92
CA ILE A 212 14.97 -11.99 -0.28
C ILE A 212 16.02 -12.34 -1.33
N THR A 213 17.28 -12.39 -0.90
CA THR A 213 18.36 -12.78 -1.80
C THR A 213 18.27 -14.25 -2.17
N THR A 214 18.89 -14.63 -3.31
CA THR A 214 19.02 -16.03 -3.71
C THR A 214 19.67 -16.89 -2.62
N ALA A 215 20.68 -16.37 -1.92
CA ALA A 215 21.36 -17.11 -0.86
C ALA A 215 20.43 -17.39 0.33
N GLU A 216 19.63 -16.40 0.74
CA GLU A 216 18.62 -16.57 1.79
C GLU A 216 17.54 -17.57 1.34
N ALA A 217 17.05 -17.47 0.11
CA ALA A 217 16.05 -18.38 -0.42
C ALA A 217 16.53 -19.84 -0.43
N VAL A 218 17.79 -20.08 -0.80
CA VAL A 218 18.43 -21.41 -0.73
C VAL A 218 18.48 -21.91 0.72
N LEU A 219 18.83 -21.04 1.68
CA LEU A 219 18.87 -21.40 3.09
C LEU A 219 17.49 -21.75 3.63
N GLU A 220 16.45 -20.97 3.30
CA GLU A 220 15.10 -21.23 3.78
C GLU A 220 14.54 -22.54 3.19
N VAL A 221 14.72 -22.79 1.89
CA VAL A 221 14.31 -24.06 1.27
C VAL A 221 15.07 -25.25 1.88
N ASN A 222 16.37 -25.13 2.12
CA ASN A 222 17.17 -26.16 2.78
C ASN A 222 16.69 -26.42 4.22
N ARG A 223 16.44 -25.37 4.99
CA ARG A 223 16.02 -25.45 6.39
C ARG A 223 14.65 -26.12 6.53
N GLU A 224 13.68 -25.68 5.74
CA GLU A 224 12.29 -26.13 5.89
C GLU A 224 12.05 -27.52 5.30
N TRP A 225 12.72 -27.86 4.19
CA TRP A 225 12.40 -29.07 3.42
C TRP A 225 13.58 -30.04 3.24
N GLY A 226 14.78 -29.70 3.71
CA GLY A 226 15.95 -30.58 3.69
C GLY A 226 16.60 -30.77 2.32
N PHE A 227 16.28 -29.95 1.32
CA PHE A 227 16.95 -30.00 0.02
C PHE A 227 18.44 -29.65 0.15
N GLU A 228 19.31 -30.35 -0.56
CA GLU A 228 20.74 -30.05 -0.58
C GLU A 228 21.00 -28.68 -1.20
N ALA A 229 21.48 -27.73 -0.39
CA ALA A 229 21.65 -26.32 -0.78
C ALA A 229 22.44 -26.13 -2.09
N GLY A 230 23.50 -26.92 -2.31
CA GLY A 230 24.33 -26.85 -3.53
C GLY A 230 23.63 -27.29 -4.81
N ARG A 231 22.42 -27.85 -4.72
CA ARG A 231 21.62 -28.32 -5.87
C ARG A 231 20.37 -27.48 -6.11
N ILE A 232 20.11 -26.50 -5.25
CA ILE A 232 18.97 -25.58 -5.37
C ILE A 232 19.37 -24.45 -6.34
N VAL A 233 18.56 -24.25 -7.36
CA VAL A 233 18.67 -23.12 -8.30
C VAL A 233 17.38 -22.31 -8.19
N VAL A 234 17.46 -21.17 -7.50
CA VAL A 234 16.30 -20.26 -7.37
C VAL A 234 15.98 -19.65 -8.73
N GLN A 235 14.70 -19.62 -9.06
CA GLN A 235 14.17 -19.09 -10.30
C GLN A 235 13.41 -17.79 -10.00
N GLY A 236 13.67 -16.75 -10.78
CA GLY A 236 13.03 -15.44 -10.61
C GLY A 236 13.39 -14.77 -9.27
N VAL A 237 12.50 -13.90 -8.80
CA VAL A 237 12.62 -13.21 -7.52
C VAL A 237 11.96 -14.07 -6.44
N ALA A 238 12.68 -14.28 -5.33
CA ALA A 238 12.17 -15.01 -4.18
C ALA A 238 11.60 -14.04 -3.16
N TYR A 239 10.44 -14.38 -2.59
CA TYR A 239 9.78 -13.59 -1.56
C TYR A 239 9.60 -14.40 -0.29
N TYR A 240 9.87 -13.79 0.86
CA TYR A 240 9.73 -14.42 2.16
C TYR A 240 9.50 -13.38 3.25
N GLU A 241 8.38 -13.52 3.95
CA GLU A 241 8.08 -12.76 5.16
C GLU A 241 8.04 -13.68 6.38
N SER A 242 7.49 -14.89 6.21
CA SER A 242 7.44 -15.92 7.25
C SER A 242 7.28 -17.33 6.66
N THR A 243 7.29 -18.35 7.52
CA THR A 243 7.03 -19.75 7.12
C THR A 243 5.66 -19.91 6.48
N ASP A 244 4.66 -19.09 6.86
CA ASP A 244 3.31 -19.14 6.30
C ASP A 244 3.10 -18.16 5.14
N TRP A 245 4.03 -17.22 4.91
CA TRP A 245 3.99 -16.23 3.83
C TRP A 245 5.33 -16.19 3.08
N ASN A 246 5.40 -17.01 2.03
CA ASN A 246 6.58 -17.14 1.18
C ASN A 246 6.17 -17.51 -0.24
N TRP A 247 7.09 -17.21 -1.16
CA TRP A 247 6.99 -17.53 -2.58
C TRP A 247 8.40 -17.72 -3.14
N ILE A 248 8.85 -18.96 -3.19
CA ILE A 248 10.19 -19.31 -3.67
C ILE A 248 10.06 -20.38 -4.75
N ARG A 249 10.25 -19.97 -6.00
CA ARG A 249 10.36 -20.87 -7.15
C ARG A 249 11.80 -21.34 -7.28
N PHE A 250 12.02 -22.64 -7.39
CA PHE A 250 13.37 -23.18 -7.57
C PHE A 250 13.36 -24.52 -8.32
N ASP A 251 14.51 -24.86 -8.90
CA ASP A 251 14.78 -26.20 -9.39
C ASP A 251 15.77 -26.91 -8.48
N CYS A 252 15.56 -28.20 -8.28
CA CYS A 252 16.51 -29.06 -7.57
C CYS A 252 16.49 -30.45 -8.17
N ALA A 253 17.69 -30.96 -8.50
CA ALA A 253 17.87 -32.31 -9.04
C ALA A 253 17.05 -32.61 -10.32
N GLY A 254 16.87 -31.61 -11.19
CA GLY A 254 16.10 -31.74 -12.43
C GLY A 254 14.57 -31.68 -12.25
N MET A 255 14.11 -31.36 -11.04
CA MET A 255 12.70 -31.19 -10.70
C MET A 255 12.43 -29.74 -10.34
N SER A 256 11.23 -29.29 -10.67
CA SER A 256 10.75 -27.94 -10.44
C SER A 256 9.80 -27.87 -9.25
N TRP A 257 10.07 -26.93 -8.34
CA TRP A 257 9.37 -26.75 -7.08
C TRP A 257 8.93 -25.31 -6.85
N LEU A 258 7.81 -25.15 -6.15
CA LEU A 258 7.37 -23.90 -5.55
C LEU A 258 7.18 -24.14 -4.06
N MET A 259 7.93 -23.42 -3.23
CA MET A 259 7.60 -23.23 -1.82
C MET A 259 6.67 -22.02 -1.73
N CYS A 260 5.42 -22.24 -1.33
CA CYS A 260 4.48 -21.16 -1.11
C CYS A 260 3.52 -21.45 0.05
N ASN A 261 3.27 -20.42 0.87
CA ASN A 261 2.38 -20.47 2.03
C ASN A 261 2.66 -21.67 2.96
N GLY A 262 3.94 -21.91 3.28
CA GLY A 262 4.37 -22.98 4.18
C GLY A 262 4.22 -24.39 3.61
N SER A 263 3.94 -24.50 2.31
CA SER A 263 3.77 -25.76 1.60
C SER A 263 4.74 -25.86 0.44
N LEU A 264 5.07 -27.09 0.06
CA LEU A 264 5.93 -27.39 -1.07
C LEU A 264 5.15 -28.11 -2.17
N TYR A 265 5.21 -27.55 -3.37
CA TYR A 265 4.53 -28.09 -4.54
C TYR A 265 5.55 -28.39 -5.62
N GLN A 266 5.41 -29.56 -6.23
CA GLN A 266 6.03 -29.79 -7.52
C GLN A 266 5.22 -29.04 -8.57
N VAL A 267 5.88 -28.25 -9.43
CA VAL A 267 5.22 -27.44 -10.45
C VAL A 267 5.73 -27.81 -11.84
N TRP A 268 4.88 -27.62 -12.83
CA TRP A 268 5.12 -28.01 -14.22
C TRP A 268 5.18 -26.79 -15.12
N HIS A 269 5.99 -26.90 -16.18
CA HIS A 269 6.07 -25.91 -17.26
C HIS A 269 4.97 -26.13 -18.30
#